data_AF-A0A6N9IZI4-F1
#
_entry.id   AF-A0A6N9IZI4-F1
#
_cell.length_a   1.000
_cell.length_b   1.000
_cell.length_c   1.000
_cell.angle_alpha   90.00
_cell.angle_beta   90.00
_cell.angle_gamma   90.00
#
_symmetry.space_group_name_H-M   'P 1'
#
loop_
_entity.id
_entity.type
_entity.pdbx_description
1 polymer ?
#
loop_
_entity_poly.entity_id
_entity_poly.type
_entity_poly.pdbx_seq_one_letter_code
_entity_poly.pdbx_strand_id
1 'polypeptide(L)'
;MRFILSNLFIFFFLILPAEAFRIGDLRSPASFIVDPALGNYFISNINGNPESRDNNGIIKKFDASGKTLLVIRGGSPQVTLHAPDGLALKDNKLYVTDIDSLRWFDKNNGMPLGHIDLTGIGVKRLRGLAFDDEGNLYVSDVLGNAIYKIETDNDHSISIHARDNRLGNPSGMVYDPLRKRLIVVTRASGKVLGVGMNGKILSVIPQTFKKLYGIDWDREGDLLISDESAGKIYRIKKFSRTETVRENILTPAGISFDYARDLILVPSSQGNIAFTIPR
;
A
#
# COMPACT_ATOMS: atom_id res chain seq x y z
N MET A 1 8.41 29.77 52.26
CA MET A 1 8.62 28.44 51.65
C MET A 1 7.32 28.05 50.95
N ARG A 2 7.20 28.25 49.64
CA ARG A 2 5.98 27.90 48.87
C ARG A 2 6.24 26.59 48.13
N PHE A 3 5.49 25.55 48.47
CA PHE A 3 5.52 24.27 47.77
C PHE A 3 4.75 24.41 46.44
N ILE A 4 5.41 24.12 45.33
CA ILE A 4 4.77 23.95 44.02
C ILE A 4 4.46 22.46 43.90
N LEU A 5 3.17 22.10 43.96
CA LEU A 5 2.68 20.78 43.61
C LEU A 5 2.59 20.70 42.07
N SER A 6 3.53 20.00 41.46
CA SER A 6 3.43 19.61 40.05
C SER A 6 2.48 18.42 39.92
N ASN A 7 1.32 18.62 39.31
CA ASN A 7 0.40 17.54 38.95
C ASN A 7 1.03 16.71 37.81
N LEU A 8 1.45 15.49 38.14
CA LEU A 8 1.89 14.49 37.19
C LEU A 8 0.65 13.85 36.54
N PHE A 9 0.31 14.25 35.32
CA PHE A 9 -0.68 13.56 34.51
C PHE A 9 -0.07 12.26 33.95
N ILE A 10 -0.40 11.13 34.57
CA ILE A 10 -0.10 9.81 34.01
C ILE A 10 -1.23 9.45 33.05
N PHE A 11 -0.97 9.52 31.74
CA PHE A 11 -1.86 8.97 30.73
C PHE A 11 -1.72 7.44 30.73
N PHE A 12 -2.71 6.75 31.29
CA PHE A 12 -2.87 5.31 31.03
C PHE A 12 -3.36 5.14 29.59
N PHE A 13 -2.45 4.81 28.67
CA PHE A 13 -2.84 4.25 27.39
C PHE A 13 -3.33 2.81 27.65
N LEU A 14 -4.65 2.62 27.64
CA LEU A 14 -5.24 1.30 27.58
C LEU A 14 -4.89 0.70 26.22
N ILE A 15 -3.86 -0.15 26.18
CA ILE A 15 -3.56 -0.98 25.02
C ILE A 15 -4.68 -2.01 24.96
N LEU A 16 -5.66 -1.82 24.08
CA LEU A 16 -6.64 -2.85 23.78
C LEU A 16 -5.88 -4.04 23.16
N PRO A 17 -6.11 -5.28 23.61
CA PRO A 17 -5.45 -6.44 23.01
C PRO A 17 -5.81 -6.49 21.51
N ALA A 18 -4.77 -6.59 20.68
CA ALA A 18 -4.92 -6.72 19.25
C ALA A 18 -5.55 -8.07 18.91
N GLU A 19 -6.84 -8.09 18.55
CA GLU A 19 -7.51 -9.30 18.10
C GLU A 19 -7.34 -9.46 16.58
N ALA A 20 -6.79 -10.60 16.18
CA ALA A 20 -6.71 -10.97 14.77
C ALA A 20 -8.12 -11.19 14.21
N PHE A 21 -8.41 -10.65 13.03
CA PHE A 21 -9.67 -10.91 12.34
C PHE A 21 -9.45 -11.25 10.88
N ARG A 22 -10.47 -11.83 10.25
CA ARG A 22 -10.46 -12.27 8.85
C ARG A 22 -11.69 -11.74 8.12
N ILE A 23 -11.48 -11.25 6.90
CA ILE A 23 -12.51 -10.82 5.97
C ILE A 23 -12.57 -11.82 4.81
N GLY A 24 -13.77 -12.38 4.58
CA GLY A 24 -14.09 -13.24 3.44
C GLY A 24 -14.83 -12.49 2.31
N ASP A 25 -15.40 -13.25 1.37
CA ASP A 25 -16.16 -12.73 0.22
C ASP A 25 -15.42 -11.66 -0.59
N LEU A 26 -14.11 -11.82 -0.71
CA LEU A 26 -13.25 -11.01 -1.56
C LEU A 26 -13.02 -11.71 -2.88
N ARG A 27 -12.61 -10.96 -3.90
CA ARG A 27 -12.26 -11.53 -5.22
C ARG A 27 -10.94 -10.93 -5.67
N SER A 28 -9.88 -11.71 -5.53
CA SER A 28 -8.50 -11.29 -5.80
C SER A 28 -8.14 -9.99 -5.08
N PRO A 29 -8.22 -9.94 -3.73
CA PRO A 29 -7.82 -8.74 -3.01
C PRO A 29 -6.34 -8.42 -3.23
N ALA A 30 -6.03 -7.15 -3.46
CA ALA A 30 -4.70 -6.70 -3.88
C ALA A 30 -3.99 -5.82 -2.84
N SER A 31 -4.73 -4.93 -2.17
CA SER A 31 -4.22 -4.08 -1.09
C SER A 31 -5.21 -4.03 0.07
N PHE A 32 -4.69 -3.85 1.28
CA PHE A 32 -5.45 -3.75 2.53
C PHE A 32 -4.81 -2.67 3.40
N ILE A 33 -5.46 -1.50 3.51
CA ILE A 33 -4.93 -0.34 4.25
C ILE A 33 -5.89 0.12 5.33
N VAL A 34 -5.37 0.82 6.33
CA VAL A 34 -6.16 1.50 7.38
C VAL A 34 -6.33 2.98 7.05
N ASP A 35 -7.49 3.54 7.38
CA ASP A 35 -7.69 4.97 7.56
C ASP A 35 -7.34 5.33 9.01
N PRO A 36 -6.16 5.88 9.27
CA PRO A 36 -5.70 6.11 10.64
C PRO A 36 -6.58 7.11 11.40
N ALA A 37 -7.32 7.97 10.69
CA ALA A 37 -8.19 8.96 11.32
C ALA A 37 -9.48 8.33 11.91
N LEU A 38 -10.02 7.31 11.24
CA LEU A 38 -11.30 6.69 11.61
C LEU A 38 -11.16 5.25 12.12
N GLY A 39 -9.99 4.64 11.95
CA GLY A 39 -9.75 3.23 12.25
C GLY A 39 -10.57 2.27 11.35
N ASN A 40 -11.05 2.76 10.22
CA ASN A 40 -11.71 1.96 9.18
C ASN A 40 -10.65 1.37 8.26
N TYR A 41 -11.01 0.33 7.51
CA TYR A 41 -10.11 -0.26 6.54
C TYR A 41 -10.65 -0.20 5.12
N PHE A 42 -9.75 -0.25 4.14
CA PHE A 42 -10.08 -0.38 2.72
C PHE A 42 -9.36 -1.59 2.12
N ILE A 43 -10.08 -2.34 1.29
CA ILE A 43 -9.53 -3.44 0.50
C ILE A 43 -9.87 -3.25 -0.97
N SER A 44 -8.85 -3.20 -1.82
CA SER A 44 -9.01 -3.26 -3.27
C SER A 44 -9.17 -4.72 -3.72
N ASN A 45 -10.09 -4.96 -4.65
CA ASN A 45 -10.39 -6.25 -5.25
C ASN A 45 -10.30 -6.11 -6.76
N ILE A 46 -9.33 -6.82 -7.34
CA ILE A 46 -9.17 -6.88 -8.79
C ILE A 46 -10.41 -7.45 -9.47
N ASN A 47 -11.13 -8.36 -8.79
CA ASN A 47 -12.37 -8.97 -9.24
C ASN A 47 -12.29 -9.72 -10.59
N GLY A 48 -11.15 -10.35 -10.87
CA GLY A 48 -10.98 -11.14 -12.08
C GLY A 48 -9.55 -11.11 -12.58
N ASN A 49 -9.39 -10.90 -13.89
CA ASN A 49 -8.08 -10.81 -14.51
C ASN A 49 -7.44 -9.44 -14.23
N PRO A 50 -6.20 -9.37 -13.70
CA PRO A 50 -5.52 -8.10 -13.41
C PRO A 50 -5.23 -7.22 -14.64
N GLU A 51 -5.43 -7.69 -15.86
CA GLU A 51 -5.15 -6.93 -17.10
C GLU A 51 -6.43 -6.53 -17.85
N SER A 52 -7.59 -7.02 -17.40
CA SER A 52 -8.88 -6.74 -18.04
C SER A 52 -9.37 -5.34 -17.73
N ARG A 53 -9.71 -4.58 -18.76
CA ARG A 53 -10.42 -3.28 -18.65
C ARG A 53 -11.94 -3.48 -18.71
N ASP A 54 -12.44 -4.37 -17.87
CA ASP A 54 -13.85 -4.82 -17.89
C ASP A 54 -14.76 -4.01 -16.95
N ASN A 55 -14.18 -3.10 -16.16
CA ASN A 55 -14.88 -2.16 -15.29
C ASN A 55 -15.67 -2.87 -14.19
N ASN A 56 -15.16 -3.99 -13.68
CA ASN A 56 -15.82 -4.76 -12.62
C ASN A 56 -15.10 -4.67 -11.26
N GLY A 57 -14.00 -3.92 -11.16
CA GLY A 57 -13.19 -3.80 -9.95
C GLY A 57 -13.97 -3.23 -8.76
N ILE A 58 -13.56 -3.61 -7.55
CA ILE A 58 -14.28 -3.23 -6.32
C ILE A 58 -13.31 -2.73 -5.26
N ILE A 59 -13.68 -1.67 -4.53
CA ILE A 59 -13.05 -1.33 -3.25
C ILE A 59 -14.10 -1.46 -2.15
N LYS A 60 -13.79 -2.22 -1.10
CA LYS A 60 -14.66 -2.36 0.08
C LYS A 60 -14.07 -1.61 1.25
N LYS A 61 -14.91 -0.83 1.95
CA LYS A 61 -14.58 -0.19 3.22
C LYS A 61 -15.20 -0.98 4.37
N PHE A 62 -14.45 -1.19 5.43
CA PHE A 62 -14.89 -1.91 6.63
C PHE A 62 -14.66 -1.08 7.88
N ASP A 63 -15.46 -1.32 8.92
CA ASP A 63 -15.11 -0.87 10.27
C ASP A 63 -14.08 -1.80 10.92
N ALA A 64 -13.69 -1.47 12.15
CA ALA A 64 -12.72 -2.24 12.92
C ALA A 64 -13.15 -3.68 13.24
N SER A 65 -14.45 -3.99 13.15
CA SER A 65 -15.00 -5.33 13.36
C SER A 65 -15.05 -6.17 12.07
N GLY A 66 -14.72 -5.58 10.92
CA GLY A 66 -14.83 -6.22 9.61
C GLY A 66 -16.23 -6.10 8.97
N LYS A 67 -17.15 -5.32 9.55
CA LYS A 67 -18.45 -5.04 8.93
C LYS A 67 -18.26 -4.08 7.77
N THR A 68 -18.89 -4.37 6.64
CA THR A 68 -18.84 -3.50 5.45
C THR A 68 -19.60 -2.20 5.71
N LEU A 69 -18.94 -1.07 5.44
CA LEU A 69 -19.50 0.28 5.56
C LEU A 69 -19.88 0.88 4.20
N LEU A 70 -19.05 0.63 3.19
CA LEU A 70 -19.18 1.23 1.85
C LEU A 70 -18.54 0.30 0.81
N VAL A 71 -19.07 0.32 -0.41
CA VAL A 71 -18.47 -0.38 -1.55
C VAL A 71 -18.43 0.56 -2.76
N ILE A 72 -17.24 0.79 -3.30
CA ILE A 72 -17.02 1.47 -4.57
C ILE A 72 -16.96 0.38 -5.64
N ARG A 73 -17.85 0.43 -6.64
CA ARG A 73 -17.98 -0.62 -7.66
C ARG A 73 -17.81 -0.04 -9.06
N GLY A 74 -16.86 -0.59 -9.81
CA GLY A 74 -16.80 -0.40 -11.25
C GLY A 74 -18.15 -0.75 -11.91
N GLY A 75 -18.49 -0.04 -12.97
CA GLY A 75 -19.75 -0.20 -13.70
C GLY A 75 -20.96 0.45 -13.01
N SER A 76 -20.80 0.97 -11.80
CA SER A 76 -21.82 1.86 -11.21
C SER A 76 -21.78 3.23 -11.91
N PRO A 77 -22.89 3.99 -11.88
CA PRO A 77 -22.92 5.33 -12.48
C PRO A 77 -21.74 6.18 -12.01
N GLN A 78 -21.04 6.80 -12.97
CA GLN A 78 -19.87 7.67 -12.75
C GLN A 78 -18.60 6.98 -12.20
N VAL A 79 -18.63 5.67 -11.91
CA VAL A 79 -17.47 4.92 -11.42
C VAL A 79 -16.90 4.04 -12.52
N THR A 80 -15.69 4.40 -12.96
CA THR A 80 -14.83 3.50 -13.73
C THR A 80 -13.77 2.92 -12.80
N LEU A 81 -13.72 1.60 -12.73
CA LEU A 81 -12.77 0.86 -11.89
C LEU A 81 -12.59 -0.55 -12.48
N HIS A 82 -11.44 -0.84 -13.06
CA HIS A 82 -11.22 -2.10 -13.78
C HIS A 82 -10.61 -3.18 -12.88
N ALA A 83 -9.38 -2.99 -12.43
CA ALA A 83 -8.62 -3.94 -11.61
C ALA A 83 -7.78 -3.16 -10.58
N PRO A 84 -8.42 -2.58 -9.54
CA PRO A 84 -7.75 -1.76 -8.55
C PRO A 84 -6.71 -2.56 -7.78
N ASP A 85 -5.52 -2.01 -7.64
CA ASP A 85 -4.36 -2.67 -7.03
C ASP A 85 -3.94 -1.92 -5.75
N GLY A 86 -2.93 -1.05 -5.81
CA GLY A 86 -2.50 -0.22 -4.68
C GLY A 86 -3.52 0.81 -4.25
N LEU A 87 -3.45 1.14 -2.96
CA LEU A 87 -4.28 2.14 -2.28
C LEU A 87 -3.39 3.04 -1.43
N ALA A 88 -3.67 4.34 -1.38
CA ALA A 88 -3.16 5.23 -0.34
C ALA A 88 -4.16 6.33 -0.01
N LEU A 89 -4.03 6.90 1.19
CA LEU A 89 -4.88 7.98 1.68
C LEU A 89 -4.05 9.26 1.80
N LYS A 90 -4.61 10.38 1.35
CA LYS A 90 -4.16 11.74 1.67
C LYS A 90 -5.40 12.59 1.88
N ASP A 91 -5.51 13.20 3.06
CA ASP A 91 -6.69 13.94 3.50
C ASP A 91 -7.98 13.09 3.44
N ASN A 92 -9.00 13.59 2.71
CA ASN A 92 -10.26 12.89 2.46
C ASN A 92 -10.26 12.05 1.18
N LYS A 93 -9.12 11.92 0.49
CA LYS A 93 -9.01 11.21 -0.78
C LYS A 93 -8.40 9.82 -0.60
N LEU A 94 -9.03 8.82 -1.20
CA LEU A 94 -8.49 7.49 -1.44
C LEU A 94 -7.96 7.43 -2.87
N TYR A 95 -6.64 7.36 -3.02
CA TYR A 95 -5.96 7.19 -4.31
C TYR A 95 -5.80 5.71 -4.63
N VAL A 96 -5.99 5.38 -5.90
CA VAL A 96 -6.11 4.00 -6.39
C VAL A 96 -5.37 3.88 -7.72
N THR A 97 -4.42 2.95 -7.80
CA THR A 97 -3.90 2.52 -9.10
C THR A 97 -4.87 1.53 -9.74
N ASP A 98 -5.25 1.79 -10.98
CA ASP A 98 -6.20 0.98 -11.75
C ASP A 98 -5.67 0.75 -13.17
N ILE A 99 -4.86 -0.31 -13.33
CA ILE A 99 -4.17 -0.70 -14.57
C ILE A 99 -3.28 0.39 -15.17
N ASP A 100 -3.85 1.38 -15.84
CA ASP A 100 -3.18 2.48 -16.54
C ASP A 100 -3.70 3.86 -16.11
N SER A 101 -4.60 3.87 -15.12
CA SER A 101 -5.19 5.08 -14.58
C SER A 101 -4.87 5.22 -13.09
N LEU A 102 -4.59 6.45 -12.66
CA LEU A 102 -4.70 6.82 -11.24
C LEU A 102 -6.09 7.38 -11.02
N ARG A 103 -6.80 6.90 -10.01
CA ARG A 103 -8.16 7.37 -9.67
C ARG A 103 -8.18 7.79 -8.20
N TRP A 104 -9.04 8.74 -7.85
CA TRP A 104 -9.30 9.04 -6.44
C TRP A 104 -10.77 9.26 -6.13
N PHE A 105 -11.13 8.82 -4.93
CA PHE A 105 -12.50 8.84 -4.41
C PHE A 105 -12.51 9.55 -3.06
N ASP A 106 -13.66 10.12 -2.69
CA ASP A 106 -13.88 10.56 -1.32
C ASP A 106 -13.92 9.31 -0.42
N LYS A 107 -13.05 9.26 0.59
CA LYS A 107 -12.91 8.09 1.46
C LYS A 107 -14.14 7.85 2.35
N ASN A 108 -15.00 8.84 2.54
CA ASN A 108 -16.16 8.77 3.42
C ASN A 108 -17.39 8.23 2.70
N ASN A 109 -17.67 8.75 1.50
CA ASN A 109 -18.88 8.40 0.74
C ASN A 109 -18.63 7.62 -0.56
N GLY A 110 -17.37 7.49 -1.00
CA GLY A 110 -16.99 6.73 -2.20
C GLY A 110 -17.24 7.44 -3.53
N MET A 111 -17.62 8.72 -3.50
CA MET A 111 -17.85 9.51 -4.70
C MET A 111 -16.55 9.67 -5.50
N PRO A 112 -16.56 9.47 -6.83
CA PRO A 112 -15.39 9.74 -7.66
C PRO A 112 -15.07 11.24 -7.63
N LEU A 113 -13.81 11.57 -7.35
CA LEU A 113 -13.34 12.95 -7.25
C LEU A 113 -12.42 13.33 -8.42
N GLY A 114 -11.86 12.35 -9.11
CA GLY A 114 -11.06 12.59 -10.32
C GLY A 114 -10.21 11.39 -10.70
N HIS A 115 -9.54 11.52 -11.84
CA HIS A 115 -8.60 10.53 -12.36
C HIS A 115 -7.57 11.17 -13.28
N ILE A 116 -6.49 10.43 -13.54
CA ILE A 116 -5.49 10.70 -14.57
C ILE A 116 -5.37 9.44 -15.41
N ASP A 117 -5.55 9.57 -16.72
CA ASP A 117 -5.21 8.54 -17.70
C ASP A 117 -3.71 8.65 -18.03
N LEU A 118 -2.95 7.59 -17.77
CA LEU A 118 -1.50 7.54 -18.00
C LEU A 118 -1.12 6.74 -19.27
N THR A 119 -2.09 6.35 -20.10
CA THR A 119 -1.85 5.66 -21.38
C THR A 119 -0.99 6.52 -22.33
N GLY A 120 -1.20 7.84 -22.34
CA GLY A 120 -0.47 8.79 -23.17
C GLY A 120 1.04 8.85 -22.91
N ILE A 121 1.49 8.44 -21.72
CA ILE A 121 2.92 8.36 -21.38
C ILE A 121 3.46 6.92 -21.43
N GLY A 122 2.67 5.97 -21.94
CA GLY A 122 3.08 4.60 -22.22
C GLY A 122 3.12 3.66 -21.01
N VAL A 123 2.40 3.98 -19.94
CA VAL A 123 2.26 3.10 -18.77
C VAL A 123 1.74 1.72 -19.18
N LYS A 124 2.25 0.66 -18.54
CA LYS A 124 1.85 -0.72 -18.82
C LYS A 124 0.98 -1.34 -17.73
N ARG A 125 1.36 -1.20 -16.46
CA ARG A 125 0.59 -1.69 -15.32
C ARG A 125 1.00 -0.98 -14.02
N LEU A 126 0.20 -0.04 -13.57
CA LEU A 126 0.36 0.59 -12.26
C LEU A 126 0.08 -0.41 -11.15
N ARG A 127 0.80 -0.28 -10.02
CA ARG A 127 0.60 -1.16 -8.86
C ARG A 127 0.73 -0.47 -7.51
N GLY A 128 1.92 -0.02 -7.14
CA GLY A 128 2.19 0.55 -5.82
C GLY A 128 2.15 2.06 -5.88
N LEU A 129 1.78 2.70 -4.78
CA LEU A 129 1.82 4.14 -4.65
C LEU A 129 2.21 4.58 -3.24
N ALA A 130 2.94 5.69 -3.12
CA ALA A 130 3.31 6.30 -1.84
C ALA A 130 3.47 7.81 -1.98
N PHE A 131 3.09 8.54 -0.93
CA PHE A 131 3.35 9.97 -0.83
C PHE A 131 4.72 10.25 -0.19
N ASP A 132 5.39 11.31 -0.62
CA ASP A 132 6.48 11.92 0.15
C ASP A 132 5.94 12.94 1.17
N ASP A 133 6.85 13.55 1.94
CA ASP A 133 6.57 14.58 2.94
C ASP A 133 6.20 15.95 2.34
N GLU A 134 6.42 16.14 1.04
CA GLU A 134 6.00 17.32 0.28
C GLU A 134 4.62 17.12 -0.39
N GLY A 135 4.04 15.93 -0.24
CA GLY A 135 2.73 15.60 -0.79
C GLY A 135 2.73 15.18 -2.26
N ASN A 136 3.90 14.96 -2.86
CA ASN A 136 4.00 14.35 -4.19
C ASN A 136 3.67 12.86 -4.12
N LEU A 137 2.98 12.36 -5.14
CA LEU A 137 2.61 10.95 -5.24
C LEU A 137 3.57 10.22 -6.18
N TYR A 138 4.15 9.12 -5.72
CA TYR A 138 4.95 8.23 -6.55
C TYR A 138 4.14 6.99 -6.88
N VAL A 139 4.23 6.53 -8.13
CA VAL A 139 3.48 5.37 -8.61
C VAL A 139 4.40 4.44 -9.40
N SER A 140 4.41 3.15 -9.08
CA SER A 140 5.16 2.15 -9.84
C SER A 140 4.36 1.65 -11.03
N ASP A 141 5.02 1.59 -12.18
CA ASP A 141 4.59 0.81 -13.34
C ASP A 141 5.39 -0.50 -13.38
N VAL A 142 4.76 -1.56 -12.89
CA VAL A 142 5.42 -2.85 -12.65
C VAL A 142 5.86 -3.48 -13.96
N LEU A 143 5.06 -3.39 -15.03
CA LEU A 143 5.39 -3.97 -16.34
C LEU A 143 6.20 -3.01 -17.22
N GLY A 144 6.03 -1.69 -17.08
CA GLY A 144 6.83 -0.69 -17.77
C GLY A 144 8.19 -0.41 -17.13
N ASN A 145 8.47 -1.05 -15.99
CA ASN A 145 9.74 -0.96 -15.25
C ASN A 145 10.15 0.49 -14.93
N ALA A 146 9.21 1.26 -14.40
CA ALA A 146 9.40 2.67 -14.10
C ALA A 146 8.67 3.08 -12.81
N ILE A 147 9.10 4.20 -12.24
CA ILE A 147 8.41 4.92 -11.18
C ILE A 147 8.14 6.33 -11.69
N TYR A 148 6.90 6.77 -11.59
CA TYR A 148 6.47 8.12 -11.95
C TYR A 148 6.26 8.96 -10.69
N LYS A 149 6.53 10.26 -10.78
CA LYS A 149 6.16 11.26 -9.77
C LYS A 149 4.98 12.07 -10.32
N ILE A 150 3.99 12.31 -9.47
CA ILE A 150 2.79 13.10 -9.76
C ILE A 150 2.69 14.19 -8.69
N GLU A 151 2.68 15.46 -9.11
CA GLU A 151 2.56 16.60 -8.21
C GLU A 151 1.08 16.90 -7.95
N THR A 152 0.49 16.33 -6.89
CA THR A 152 -0.97 16.39 -6.68
C THR A 152 -1.53 17.78 -6.46
N ASP A 153 -0.66 18.72 -6.08
CA ASP A 153 -1.04 20.10 -5.73
C ASP A 153 -0.67 21.10 -6.84
N ASN A 154 -0.02 20.64 -7.91
CA ASN A 154 0.43 21.44 -9.07
C ASN A 154 -0.09 20.84 -10.39
N ASP A 155 -1.39 21.02 -10.65
CA ASP A 155 -2.10 20.54 -11.85
C ASP A 155 -1.92 19.04 -12.17
N HIS A 156 -1.46 18.25 -11.21
CA HIS A 156 -1.11 16.84 -11.40
C HIS A 156 -0.04 16.63 -12.48
N SER A 157 0.98 17.49 -12.50
CA SER A 157 2.13 17.33 -13.40
C SER A 157 2.78 15.95 -13.21
N ILE A 158 3.16 15.29 -14.30
CA ILE A 158 3.71 13.92 -14.27
C ILE A 158 5.13 13.93 -14.82
N SER A 159 6.05 13.28 -14.11
CA SER A 159 7.42 13.08 -14.56
C SER A 159 7.90 11.67 -14.25
N ILE A 160 8.96 11.22 -14.96
CA ILE A 160 9.62 9.97 -14.64
C ILE A 160 10.55 10.22 -13.46
N HIS A 161 10.28 9.57 -12.34
CA HIS A 161 11.16 9.61 -11.18
C HIS A 161 12.36 8.70 -11.36
N ALA A 162 12.13 7.47 -11.83
CA ALA A 162 13.18 6.51 -12.12
C ALA A 162 12.74 5.53 -13.23
N ARG A 163 13.66 5.23 -14.15
CA ARG A 163 13.52 4.16 -15.14
C ARG A 163 14.89 3.56 -15.41
N ASP A 164 15.07 2.31 -14.99
CA ASP A 164 16.36 1.63 -15.05
C ASP A 164 16.15 0.12 -14.90
N ASN A 165 16.95 -0.70 -15.58
CA ASN A 165 16.86 -2.16 -15.52
C ASN A 165 17.07 -2.71 -14.10
N ARG A 166 17.77 -1.97 -13.22
CA ARG A 166 17.96 -2.32 -11.81
C ARG A 166 16.65 -2.36 -11.03
N LEU A 167 15.60 -1.64 -11.45
CA LEU A 167 14.29 -1.67 -10.79
C LEU A 167 13.64 -3.06 -10.87
N GLY A 168 13.87 -3.84 -11.92
CA GLY A 168 13.40 -5.22 -12.04
C GLY A 168 11.92 -5.43 -11.70
N ASN A 169 11.03 -4.70 -12.37
CA ASN A 169 9.58 -4.63 -12.12
C ASN A 169 9.26 -4.09 -10.71
N PRO A 170 9.32 -2.76 -10.51
CA PRO A 170 9.01 -2.14 -9.22
C PRO A 170 7.54 -2.37 -8.86
N SER A 171 7.26 -2.70 -7.60
CA SER A 171 5.92 -3.06 -7.10
C SER A 171 5.53 -2.12 -5.96
N GLY A 172 5.31 -2.60 -4.74
CA GLY A 172 5.02 -1.76 -3.57
C GLY A 172 6.20 -0.84 -3.23
N MET A 173 5.88 0.29 -2.61
CA MET A 173 6.87 1.24 -2.12
C MET A 173 6.40 1.98 -0.88
N VAL A 174 7.35 2.47 -0.09
CA VAL A 174 7.14 3.43 1.00
C VAL A 174 8.15 4.56 0.90
N TYR A 175 7.84 5.71 1.51
CA TYR A 175 8.78 6.80 1.65
C TYR A 175 9.61 6.64 2.95
N ASP A 176 10.92 6.91 2.86
CA ASP A 176 11.86 6.99 3.98
C ASP A 176 12.19 8.47 4.21
N PRO A 177 11.44 9.16 5.10
CA PRO A 177 11.59 10.60 5.31
C PRO A 177 12.95 10.97 5.89
N LEU A 178 13.57 10.07 6.68
CA LEU A 178 14.88 10.32 7.30
C LEU A 178 16.00 10.40 6.25
N ARG A 179 15.88 9.66 5.15
CA ARG A 179 16.91 9.62 4.08
C ARG A 179 16.45 10.24 2.77
N LYS A 180 15.23 10.79 2.71
CA LYS A 180 14.62 11.37 1.52
C LYS A 180 14.76 10.46 0.30
N ARG A 181 14.13 9.29 0.38
CA ARG A 181 14.14 8.28 -0.68
C ARG A 181 12.89 7.43 -0.65
N LEU A 182 12.54 6.82 -1.77
CA LEU A 182 11.61 5.70 -1.78
C LEU A 182 12.35 4.41 -1.42
N ILE A 183 11.65 3.51 -0.74
CA ILE A 183 12.04 2.11 -0.59
C ILE A 183 11.05 1.29 -1.39
N VAL A 184 11.56 0.56 -2.38
CA VAL A 184 10.77 -0.10 -3.41
C VAL A 184 11.08 -1.59 -3.39
N VAL A 185 10.03 -2.42 -3.35
CA VAL A 185 10.17 -3.85 -3.54
C VAL A 185 9.94 -4.22 -5.00
N THR A 186 10.64 -5.25 -5.47
CA THR A 186 10.67 -5.59 -6.89
C THR A 186 10.27 -7.03 -7.13
N ARG A 187 9.60 -7.28 -8.27
CA ARG A 187 9.04 -8.59 -8.58
C ARG A 187 9.99 -9.50 -9.33
N ALA A 188 10.60 -9.01 -10.39
CA ALA A 188 11.48 -9.84 -11.20
C ALA A 188 12.87 -9.96 -10.58
N SER A 189 13.40 -8.89 -9.97
CA SER A 189 14.72 -8.93 -9.33
C SER A 189 14.69 -9.41 -7.87
N GLY A 190 13.52 -9.44 -7.22
CA GLY A 190 13.37 -9.87 -5.83
C GLY A 190 14.15 -9.02 -4.83
N LYS A 191 14.36 -7.74 -5.13
CA LYS A 191 15.19 -6.82 -4.34
C LYS A 191 14.33 -5.86 -3.52
N VAL A 192 14.93 -5.36 -2.45
CA VAL A 192 14.49 -4.14 -1.76
C VAL A 192 15.49 -3.04 -2.11
N LEU A 193 15.01 -2.03 -2.82
CA LEU A 193 15.81 -0.96 -3.39
C LEU A 193 15.50 0.37 -2.69
N GLY A 194 16.52 1.20 -2.51
CA GLY A 194 16.37 2.61 -2.22
C GLY A 194 16.47 3.39 -3.52
N VAL A 195 15.48 4.25 -3.79
CA VAL A 195 15.46 5.17 -4.93
C VAL A 195 15.50 6.59 -4.37
N GLY A 196 16.66 7.23 -4.44
CA GLY A 196 16.83 8.60 -3.94
C GLY A 196 16.01 9.61 -4.74
N MET A 197 15.75 10.79 -4.17
CA MET A 197 14.98 11.84 -4.86
C MET A 197 15.59 12.30 -6.21
N ASN A 198 16.87 12.00 -6.43
CA ASN A 198 17.58 12.21 -7.70
C ASN A 198 17.50 11.02 -8.68
N GLY A 199 16.66 10.02 -8.41
CA GLY A 199 16.52 8.80 -9.21
C GLY A 199 17.63 7.75 -9.01
N LYS A 200 18.60 7.97 -8.11
CA LYS A 200 19.68 6.99 -7.85
C LYS A 200 19.14 5.74 -7.17
N ILE A 201 19.39 4.58 -7.78
CA ILE A 201 18.93 3.27 -7.31
C ILE A 201 20.08 2.50 -6.64
N LEU A 202 19.84 2.00 -5.43
CA LEU A 202 20.77 1.15 -4.67
C LEU A 202 20.02 0.02 -3.96
N SER A 203 20.62 -1.16 -3.81
CA SER A 203 20.06 -2.19 -2.93
C SER A 203 20.20 -1.74 -1.48
N VAL A 204 19.12 -1.80 -0.70
CA VAL A 204 19.16 -1.44 0.74
C VAL A 204 19.45 -2.62 1.64
N ILE A 205 19.27 -3.84 1.13
CA ILE A 205 19.67 -5.08 1.80
C ILE A 205 20.38 -6.01 0.82
N PRO A 206 21.23 -6.95 1.28
CA PRO A 206 21.93 -7.89 0.39
C PRO A 206 21.04 -9.05 -0.10
N GLN A 207 20.04 -9.45 0.69
CA GLN A 207 19.18 -10.60 0.41
C GLN A 207 18.35 -10.41 -0.86
N THR A 208 18.13 -11.51 -1.59
CA THR A 208 17.20 -11.61 -2.72
C THR A 208 16.02 -12.49 -2.32
N PHE A 209 14.82 -12.06 -2.67
CA PHE A 209 13.56 -12.76 -2.46
C PHE A 209 13.02 -13.32 -3.78
N LYS A 210 11.84 -13.97 -3.75
CA LYS A 210 11.28 -14.57 -4.97
C LYS A 210 10.50 -13.56 -5.80
N LYS A 211 9.38 -13.05 -5.28
CA LYS A 211 8.47 -12.17 -6.04
C LYS A 211 7.75 -11.22 -5.10
N LEU A 212 8.40 -10.12 -4.75
CA LEU A 212 7.87 -9.21 -3.72
C LEU A 212 6.69 -8.39 -4.24
N TYR A 213 5.63 -8.25 -3.43
CA TYR A 213 4.43 -7.52 -3.82
C TYR A 213 4.33 -6.17 -3.12
N GLY A 214 4.18 -6.18 -1.80
CA GLY A 214 3.96 -5.00 -0.97
C GLY A 214 5.07 -4.77 0.04
N ILE A 215 5.09 -3.56 0.58
CA ILE A 215 5.99 -3.11 1.63
C ILE A 215 5.27 -2.07 2.49
N ASP A 216 5.48 -2.11 3.80
CA ASP A 216 5.11 -1.03 4.72
C ASP A 216 6.11 -0.94 5.88
N TRP A 217 6.07 0.14 6.65
CA TRP A 217 6.76 0.27 7.92
C TRP A 217 5.94 -0.32 9.06
N ASP A 218 6.61 -0.90 10.06
CA ASP A 218 6.00 -1.16 11.36
C ASP A 218 6.33 -0.07 12.39
N ARG A 219 5.78 -0.21 13.59
CA ARG A 219 5.92 0.75 14.71
C ARG A 219 7.36 1.05 15.11
N GLU A 220 8.30 0.15 14.85
CA GLU A 220 9.70 0.23 15.25
C GLU A 220 10.59 0.78 14.14
N GLY A 221 9.99 1.07 12.98
CA GLY A 221 10.72 1.46 11.78
C GLY A 221 11.43 0.28 11.14
N ASP A 222 10.94 -0.95 11.35
CA ASP A 222 11.34 -2.11 10.56
C ASP A 222 10.42 -2.24 9.34
N LEU A 223 10.93 -2.87 8.27
CA LEU A 223 10.14 -3.06 7.05
C LEU A 223 9.35 -4.36 7.12
N LEU A 224 8.06 -4.29 6.80
CA LEU A 224 7.22 -5.45 6.51
C LEU A 224 7.13 -5.62 5.00
N ILE A 225 7.40 -6.81 4.48
CA ILE A 225 7.29 -7.11 3.05
C ILE A 225 6.52 -8.40 2.81
N SER A 226 5.79 -8.46 1.71
CA SER A 226 5.13 -9.68 1.23
C SER A 226 5.87 -10.28 0.04
N ASP A 227 6.11 -11.58 0.07
CA ASP A 227 6.63 -12.36 -1.05
C ASP A 227 5.54 -13.30 -1.57
N GLU A 228 4.97 -12.91 -2.71
CA GLU A 228 3.83 -13.57 -3.36
C GLU A 228 4.14 -15.03 -3.68
N SER A 229 5.34 -15.30 -4.20
CA SER A 229 5.74 -16.65 -4.65
C SER A 229 6.34 -17.49 -3.54
N ALA A 230 6.91 -16.89 -2.49
CA ALA A 230 7.31 -17.63 -1.32
C ALA A 230 6.13 -17.93 -0.36
N GLY A 231 4.99 -17.22 -0.51
CA GLY A 231 3.85 -17.36 0.39
C GLY A 231 4.15 -16.85 1.80
N LYS A 232 4.99 -15.82 1.91
CA LYS A 232 5.60 -15.36 3.17
C LYS A 232 5.45 -13.87 3.39
N ILE A 233 5.29 -13.49 4.66
CA ILE A 233 5.51 -12.13 5.15
C ILE A 233 6.83 -12.12 5.92
N TYR A 234 7.69 -11.16 5.60
CA TYR A 234 8.96 -10.95 6.29
C TYR A 234 8.95 -9.61 7.03
N ARG A 235 9.66 -9.58 8.16
CA ARG A 235 10.08 -8.35 8.84
C ARG A 235 11.58 -8.17 8.66
N ILE A 236 12.01 -7.05 8.12
CA ILE A 236 13.43 -6.72 7.94
C ILE A 236 13.80 -5.70 9.00
N LYS A 237 14.51 -6.17 10.02
CA LYS A 237 14.97 -5.36 11.13
C LYS A 237 16.18 -4.54 10.72
N LYS A 238 16.09 -3.22 10.91
CA LYS A 238 17.20 -2.27 10.68
C LYS A 238 17.97 -2.53 9.38
N PHE A 239 17.27 -2.84 8.28
CA PHE A 239 17.86 -3.11 6.96
C PHE A 239 18.92 -4.23 6.90
N SER A 240 18.98 -5.12 7.89
CA SER A 240 20.10 -6.08 7.99
C SER A 240 19.67 -7.49 8.37
N ARG A 241 18.59 -7.64 9.15
CA ARG A 241 18.13 -8.96 9.62
C ARG A 241 16.71 -9.23 9.19
N THR A 242 16.52 -10.25 8.36
CA THR A 242 15.20 -10.69 7.91
C THR A 242 14.66 -11.79 8.82
N GLU A 243 13.44 -11.61 9.32
CA GLU A 243 12.68 -12.60 10.09
C GLU A 243 11.41 -12.98 9.31
N THR A 244 11.01 -14.25 9.37
CA THR A 244 9.71 -14.66 8.84
C THR A 244 8.64 -14.38 9.90
N VAL A 245 7.64 -13.56 9.56
CA VAL A 245 6.50 -13.27 10.43
C VAL A 245 5.41 -14.31 10.25
N ARG A 246 5.14 -14.67 8.99
CA ARG A 246 4.11 -15.64 8.63
C ARG A 246 4.48 -16.35 7.34
N GLU A 247 4.07 -17.60 7.23
CA GLU A 247 4.25 -18.42 6.05
C GLU A 247 2.97 -19.19 5.69
N ASN A 248 3.02 -19.93 4.59
CA ASN A 248 1.90 -20.71 4.04
C ASN A 248 0.68 -19.86 3.67
N ILE A 249 0.93 -18.65 3.18
CA ILE A 249 -0.12 -17.76 2.67
C ILE A 249 -0.24 -17.98 1.17
N LEU A 250 -1.45 -18.25 0.69
CA LEU A 250 -1.71 -18.36 -0.74
C LEU A 250 -1.65 -16.97 -1.38
N THR A 251 -0.57 -16.67 -2.10
CA THR A 251 -0.35 -15.39 -2.82
C THR A 251 -0.60 -14.14 -1.96
N PRO A 252 0.22 -13.87 -0.92
CA PRO A 252 0.13 -12.61 -0.19
C PRO A 252 0.38 -11.43 -1.14
N ALA A 253 -0.46 -10.39 -1.07
CA ALA A 253 -0.39 -9.22 -1.93
C ALA A 253 0.08 -7.97 -1.15
N GLY A 254 -0.41 -6.78 -1.46
CA GLY A 254 -0.05 -5.53 -0.78
C GLY A 254 -0.23 -5.62 0.74
N ILE A 255 0.76 -5.18 1.51
CA ILE A 255 0.77 -5.26 2.98
C ILE A 255 0.72 -3.85 3.56
N SER A 256 0.06 -3.68 4.70
CA SER A 256 0.10 -2.44 5.47
C SER A 256 0.12 -2.71 6.97
N PHE A 257 0.32 -1.67 7.77
CA PHE A 257 0.35 -1.72 9.22
C PHE A 257 -0.64 -0.75 9.87
N ASP A 258 -1.55 -1.27 10.70
CA ASP A 258 -2.38 -0.45 11.59
C ASP A 258 -1.61 -0.18 12.89
N TYR A 259 -1.02 1.01 12.97
CA TYR A 259 -0.31 1.47 14.16
C TYR A 259 -1.22 1.48 15.38
N ALA A 260 -2.46 1.98 15.29
CA ALA A 260 -3.32 2.16 16.46
C ALA A 260 -3.64 0.82 17.16
N ARG A 261 -3.68 -0.28 16.40
CA ARG A 261 -4.00 -1.62 16.91
C ARG A 261 -2.85 -2.61 16.87
N ASP A 262 -1.68 -2.20 16.39
CA ASP A 262 -0.49 -3.05 16.29
C ASP A 262 -0.73 -4.30 15.41
N LEU A 263 -1.41 -4.09 14.28
CA LEU A 263 -1.84 -5.16 13.37
C LEU A 263 -1.16 -5.03 12.00
N ILE A 264 -0.67 -6.15 11.50
CA ILE A 264 -0.25 -6.29 10.10
C ILE A 264 -1.48 -6.66 9.27
N LEU A 265 -1.74 -5.92 8.20
CA LEU A 265 -2.89 -6.09 7.31
C LEU A 265 -2.46 -6.86 6.06
N VAL A 266 -3.01 -8.07 5.86
CA VAL A 266 -2.57 -8.99 4.80
C VAL A 266 -3.74 -9.48 3.95
N PRO A 267 -3.84 -9.07 2.67
CA PRO A 267 -4.67 -9.71 1.67
C PRO A 267 -3.97 -10.94 1.09
N SER A 268 -4.73 -12.01 0.90
CA SER A 268 -4.36 -13.24 0.20
C SER A 268 -5.16 -13.29 -1.11
N SER A 269 -4.48 -13.00 -2.23
CA SER A 269 -5.16 -12.72 -3.50
C SER A 269 -5.94 -13.92 -4.03
N GLN A 270 -5.28 -15.04 -4.30
CA GLN A 270 -5.95 -16.28 -4.72
C GLN A 270 -6.68 -16.98 -3.56
N GLY A 271 -6.34 -16.67 -2.32
CA GLY A 271 -7.10 -17.12 -1.15
C GLY A 271 -8.45 -16.42 -1.00
N ASN A 272 -8.70 -15.33 -1.75
CA ASN A 272 -9.95 -14.57 -1.73
C ASN A 272 -10.35 -14.11 -0.32
N ILE A 273 -9.35 -13.82 0.51
CA ILE A 273 -9.51 -13.36 1.89
C ILE A 273 -8.50 -12.27 2.22
N ALA A 274 -8.78 -11.53 3.29
CA ALA A 274 -7.80 -10.72 3.97
C ALA A 274 -7.85 -11.03 5.46
N PHE A 275 -6.74 -10.84 6.16
CA PHE A 275 -6.65 -11.10 7.59
C PHE A 275 -5.63 -10.18 8.24
N THR A 276 -5.71 -10.06 9.55
CA THR A 276 -4.73 -9.33 10.34
C THR A 276 -3.84 -10.28 11.13
N ILE A 277 -2.60 -9.85 11.39
CA ILE A 277 -1.64 -10.57 12.22
C ILE A 277 -1.25 -9.63 13.36
N PRO A 278 -1.54 -9.99 14.63
CA PRO A 278 -0.98 -9.30 15.78
C PRO A 278 0.54 -9.40 15.72
N ARG A 279 1.20 -8.28 16.01
CA ARG A 279 2.66 -8.16 15.96
C ARG A 279 3.39 -9.16 16.84
#